data_AF-A0A239LC88-F1
#
_entry.id   AF-A0A239LC88-F1
#
_cell.length_a   1.000
_cell.length_b   1.000
_cell.length_c   1.000
_cell.angle_alpha   90.00
_cell.angle_beta   90.00
_cell.angle_gamma   90.00
#
_symmetry.space_group_name_H-M   'P 1'
#
loop_
_entity.id
_entity.type
_entity.pdbx_description
1 polymer ?
#
loop_
_entity_poly.entity_id
_entity_poly.type
_entity_poly.pdbx_seq_one_letter_code
_entity_poly.pdbx_strand_id
1 'polypeptide(L)'
;MIKYPIEPEALAQEIDAADPRWTSNAGKRTQKLVDAQQFKEKTSIWSTVKPVFMKVQLNKCVFCERQFESPQYGTIEFDLEHFRPKSAVLSWPDPQRHPRLHYPVATGDASEKGYYWLAYDPLNYAASCKVCNTTFKLNYFPIGAARGALLAPIANLGSEQAFLCYPIGAQAEDPEELITFVATVAVPTQADGPRRLRGQIIIDFFGLNDREQLHRDRARMLALFGPALLAQAQGTASESDLALIARMTQPNLPHSGCLRAYKRLWAEDAELAKRIFEQCRLYMLSEAGTPPPGV
;
A
#
# COMPACT_ATOMS: atom_id res chain seq x y z
N MET A 1 3.78 4.04 -2.12
CA MET A 1 3.39 2.65 -2.38
C MET A 1 4.26 2.14 -3.52
N ILE A 2 4.58 0.85 -3.58
CA ILE A 2 5.36 0.25 -4.68
C ILE A 2 4.74 -1.06 -5.13
N LYS A 3 5.06 -1.49 -6.35
CA LYS A 3 4.74 -2.82 -6.87
C LYS A 3 5.56 -3.92 -6.19
N TYR A 4 4.92 -5.06 -5.94
CA TYR A 4 5.53 -6.31 -5.48
C TYR A 4 5.37 -7.38 -6.57
N PRO A 5 6.30 -7.45 -7.53
CA PRO A 5 6.22 -8.41 -8.62
C PRO A 5 6.42 -9.83 -8.08
N ILE A 6 5.47 -10.70 -8.39
CA ILE A 6 5.56 -12.14 -8.14
C ILE A 6 4.72 -12.87 -9.19
N GLU A 7 5.27 -13.92 -9.78
CA GLU A 7 4.52 -14.75 -10.71
C GLU A 7 3.45 -15.56 -9.95
N PRO A 8 2.26 -15.78 -10.53
CA PRO A 8 1.20 -16.54 -9.87
C PRO A 8 1.66 -17.93 -9.39
N GLU A 9 2.49 -18.61 -10.19
CA GLU A 9 3.05 -19.92 -9.84
C GLU A 9 3.99 -19.83 -8.63
N ALA A 10 4.86 -18.81 -8.57
CA ALA A 10 5.75 -18.60 -7.44
C ALA A 10 4.97 -18.29 -6.15
N LEU A 11 3.90 -17.48 -6.24
CA LEU A 11 3.03 -17.22 -5.09
C LEU A 11 2.34 -18.51 -4.60
N ALA A 12 1.86 -19.35 -5.52
CA ALA A 12 1.26 -20.63 -5.18
C ALA A 12 2.28 -21.57 -4.50
N GLN A 13 3.51 -21.64 -5.00
CA GLN A 13 4.59 -22.43 -4.41
C GLN A 13 4.92 -21.99 -2.98
N GLU A 14 4.99 -20.68 -2.71
CA GLU A 14 5.22 -20.16 -1.35
C GLU A 14 4.06 -20.48 -0.39
N ILE A 15 2.82 -20.45 -0.89
CA ILE A 15 1.62 -20.84 -0.14
C ILE A 15 1.65 -22.33 0.19
N ASP A 16 1.94 -23.18 -0.79
CA ASP A 16 2.00 -24.63 -0.61
C ASP A 16 3.18 -25.03 0.30
N ALA A 17 4.29 -24.29 0.25
CA ALA A 17 5.40 -24.46 1.19
C ALA A 17 5.02 -24.08 2.64
N ALA A 18 4.13 -23.10 2.82
CA ALA A 18 3.63 -22.71 4.15
C ALA A 18 2.59 -23.70 4.70
N ASP A 19 1.68 -24.19 3.86
CA ASP A 19 0.75 -25.28 4.18
C ASP A 19 0.30 -26.01 2.89
N PRO A 20 0.78 -27.25 2.64
CA PRO A 20 0.47 -27.99 1.42
C PRO A 20 -1.02 -28.31 1.23
N ARG A 21 -1.84 -28.18 2.28
CA ARG A 21 -3.29 -28.42 2.21
C ARG A 21 -4.08 -27.13 2.06
N TRP A 22 -3.41 -25.97 2.09
CA TRP A 22 -4.08 -24.66 2.10
C TRP A 22 -4.96 -24.49 0.88
N THR A 23 -4.43 -24.73 -0.32
CA THR A 23 -5.13 -24.58 -1.60
C THR A 23 -6.38 -25.47 -1.68
N SER A 24 -6.28 -26.74 -1.28
CA SER A 24 -7.43 -27.66 -1.24
C SER A 24 -8.49 -27.21 -0.22
N ASN A 25 -8.05 -26.76 0.97
CA ASN A 25 -8.94 -26.27 2.02
C ASN A 25 -9.63 -24.95 1.63
N ALA A 26 -8.90 -24.04 0.99
CA ALA A 26 -9.40 -22.79 0.43
C ALA A 26 -10.51 -23.08 -0.60
N GLY A 27 -10.28 -23.99 -1.55
CA GLY A 27 -11.28 -24.38 -2.54
C GLY A 27 -12.57 -24.93 -1.91
N LYS A 28 -12.46 -25.84 -0.93
CA LYS A 28 -13.62 -26.38 -0.20
C LYS A 28 -14.40 -25.30 0.56
N ARG A 29 -13.69 -24.35 1.19
CA ARG A 29 -14.32 -23.25 1.92
C ARG A 29 -14.98 -22.26 0.97
N THR A 30 -14.32 -21.89 -0.13
CA THR A 30 -14.91 -21.07 -1.19
C THR A 30 -16.21 -21.67 -1.70
N GLN A 31 -16.25 -22.98 -1.99
CA GLN A 31 -17.50 -23.63 -2.44
C GLN A 31 -18.62 -23.48 -1.41
N LYS A 32 -18.34 -23.69 -0.12
CA LYS A 32 -19.35 -23.49 0.95
C LYS A 32 -19.86 -22.06 1.02
N LEU A 33 -18.99 -21.07 0.81
CA LEU A 33 -19.37 -19.65 0.78
C LEU A 33 -20.23 -19.34 -0.45
N VAL A 34 -19.92 -19.95 -1.59
CA VAL A 34 -20.72 -19.87 -2.83
C VAL A 34 -22.11 -20.44 -2.61
N ASP A 35 -22.22 -21.64 -2.05
CA ASP A 35 -23.50 -22.29 -1.76
C ASP A 35 -24.33 -21.47 -0.76
N ALA A 36 -23.69 -20.89 0.25
CA ALA A 36 -24.34 -20.03 1.25
C ALA A 36 -24.65 -18.60 0.76
N GLN A 37 -24.10 -18.21 -0.40
CA GLN A 37 -24.18 -16.89 -1.01
C GLN A 37 -23.80 -15.71 -0.11
N GLN A 38 -22.90 -15.93 0.84
CA GLN A 38 -22.43 -14.93 1.81
C GLN A 38 -21.24 -15.44 2.61
N PHE A 39 -20.49 -14.53 3.22
CA PHE A 39 -19.45 -14.88 4.17
C PHE A 39 -20.04 -15.13 5.56
N LYS A 40 -20.01 -16.39 6.03
CA LYS A 40 -20.60 -16.83 7.32
C LYS A 40 -19.69 -17.74 8.15
N GLU A 41 -18.38 -17.66 7.94
CA GLU A 41 -17.44 -18.48 8.70
C GLU A 41 -17.03 -17.83 10.04
N LYS A 42 -16.95 -18.66 11.09
CA LYS A 42 -16.46 -18.25 12.42
C LYS A 42 -14.95 -18.34 12.57
N THR A 43 -14.31 -19.17 11.75
CA THR A 43 -12.86 -19.38 11.76
C THR A 43 -12.32 -19.28 10.33
N SER A 44 -11.08 -18.87 10.20
CA SER A 44 -10.42 -18.68 8.91
C SER A 44 -9.10 -19.44 8.82
N ILE A 45 -8.60 -19.60 7.60
CA ILE A 45 -7.29 -20.23 7.31
C ILE A 45 -6.30 -19.26 6.67
N TRP A 46 -6.69 -18.02 6.40
CA TRP A 46 -5.79 -17.06 5.73
C TRP A 46 -4.66 -16.60 6.65
N SER A 47 -4.82 -16.68 7.98
CA SER A 47 -3.72 -16.46 8.93
C SER A 47 -2.53 -17.40 8.70
N THR A 48 -2.77 -18.62 8.21
CA THR A 48 -1.73 -19.60 7.89
C THR A 48 -0.78 -19.10 6.80
N VAL A 49 -1.30 -18.41 5.78
CA VAL A 49 -0.49 -17.90 4.65
C VAL A 49 -0.05 -16.45 4.83
N LYS A 50 -0.44 -15.79 5.93
CA LYS A 50 -0.01 -14.42 6.23
C LYS A 50 1.52 -14.22 6.19
N PRO A 51 2.36 -15.13 6.72
CA PRO A 51 3.82 -15.02 6.60
C PRO A 51 4.32 -14.94 5.15
N VAL A 52 3.63 -15.58 4.19
CA VAL A 52 3.99 -15.51 2.76
C VAL A 52 3.86 -14.08 2.26
N PHE A 53 2.72 -13.44 2.49
CA PHE A 53 2.48 -12.06 2.04
C PHE A 53 3.38 -11.04 2.77
N MET A 54 3.68 -11.28 4.05
CA MET A 54 4.69 -10.48 4.76
C MET A 54 6.05 -10.54 4.06
N LYS A 55 6.52 -11.74 3.68
CA LYS A 55 7.79 -11.90 2.95
C LYS A 55 7.76 -11.29 1.55
N VAL A 56 6.74 -11.59 0.74
CA VAL A 56 6.56 -11.04 -0.62
C VAL A 56 6.59 -9.52 -0.60
N GLN A 57 6.01 -8.92 0.45
CA GLN A 57 5.96 -7.48 0.61
C GLN A 57 7.13 -6.89 1.40
N LEU A 58 8.17 -7.70 1.64
CA LEU A 58 9.41 -7.29 2.29
C LEU A 58 9.18 -6.75 3.70
N ASN A 59 8.21 -7.33 4.41
CA ASN A 59 7.70 -6.92 5.72
C ASN A 59 7.30 -5.44 5.78
N LYS A 60 6.75 -4.92 4.67
CA LYS A 60 6.14 -3.60 4.61
C LYS A 60 4.63 -3.68 4.48
N CYS A 61 3.95 -2.69 5.07
CA CYS A 61 2.54 -2.48 4.79
C CYS A 61 2.34 -2.11 3.31
N VAL A 62 1.45 -2.83 2.62
CA VAL A 62 1.13 -2.62 1.20
C VAL A 62 0.71 -1.17 0.86
N PHE A 63 0.09 -0.45 1.81
CA PHE A 63 -0.50 0.86 1.57
C PHE A 63 0.38 2.04 2.03
N CYS A 64 1.03 1.95 3.20
CA CYS A 64 1.83 3.07 3.72
C CYS A 64 3.34 2.85 3.64
N GLU A 65 3.79 1.66 3.24
CA GLU A 65 5.20 1.25 3.16
C GLU A 65 6.00 1.38 4.46
N ARG A 66 5.32 1.50 5.62
CA ARG A 66 6.00 1.34 6.91
C ARG A 66 6.56 -0.07 6.98
N GLN A 67 7.83 -0.16 7.38
CA GLN A 67 8.51 -1.40 7.67
C GLN A 67 8.12 -1.87 9.07
N PHE A 68 7.90 -3.18 9.19
CA PHE A 68 7.60 -3.84 10.45
C PHE A 68 8.49 -5.06 10.60
N GLU A 69 8.34 -5.75 11.72
CA GLU A 69 9.13 -6.90 12.06
C GLU A 69 8.87 -8.09 11.12
N SER A 70 9.84 -9.01 11.08
CA SER A 70 9.79 -10.25 10.29
C SER A 70 8.59 -11.14 10.68
N PRO A 71 8.22 -12.14 9.86
CA PRO A 71 7.12 -13.05 10.18
C PRO A 71 7.30 -13.85 11.48
N GLN A 72 8.51 -13.90 12.04
CA GLN A 72 8.77 -14.59 13.30
C GLN A 72 8.18 -13.85 14.50
N TYR A 73 8.18 -12.51 14.49
CA TYR A 73 7.77 -11.70 15.64
C TYR A 73 6.70 -10.63 15.28
N GLY A 74 6.62 -10.21 14.02
CA GLY A 74 5.75 -9.13 13.54
C GLY A 74 4.34 -9.53 13.13
N THR A 75 3.94 -10.79 13.31
CA THR A 75 2.60 -11.24 12.88
C THR A 75 1.47 -10.47 13.56
N ILE A 76 1.67 -9.88 14.75
CA ILE A 76 0.64 -9.08 15.42
C ILE A 76 0.46 -7.69 14.80
N GLU A 77 1.50 -7.15 14.15
CA GLU A 77 1.52 -5.80 13.58
C GLU A 77 0.78 -5.72 12.23
N PHE A 78 0.74 -6.85 11.53
CA PHE A 78 0.05 -6.99 10.26
C PHE A 78 -1.38 -7.51 10.43
N ASP A 79 -2.18 -7.30 9.42
CA ASP A 79 -3.31 -8.13 9.03
C ASP A 79 -3.10 -8.66 7.63
N LEU A 80 -3.63 -9.85 7.36
CA LEU A 80 -3.80 -10.29 5.99
C LEU A 80 -5.16 -9.80 5.52
N GLU A 81 -5.13 -8.75 4.72
CA GLU A 81 -6.31 -7.98 4.33
C GLU A 81 -6.88 -8.44 2.99
N HIS A 82 -8.20 -8.37 2.86
CA HIS A 82 -8.94 -8.63 1.63
C HIS A 82 -9.10 -7.35 0.80
N PHE A 83 -8.39 -7.22 -0.32
CA PHE A 83 -8.47 -6.05 -1.20
C PHE A 83 -9.92 -5.70 -1.55
N ARG A 84 -10.66 -6.69 -2.08
CA ARG A 84 -12.12 -6.70 -2.17
C ARG A 84 -12.71 -7.33 -0.90
N PRO A 85 -13.53 -6.60 -0.11
CA PRO A 85 -14.05 -7.10 1.16
C PRO A 85 -14.85 -8.40 1.00
N LYS A 86 -14.51 -9.41 1.79
CA LYS A 86 -15.20 -10.71 1.83
C LYS A 86 -16.65 -10.63 2.34
N SER A 87 -17.01 -9.56 3.05
CA SER A 87 -18.33 -9.33 3.65
C SER A 87 -18.88 -7.99 3.19
N ALA A 88 -19.99 -7.53 3.80
CA ALA A 88 -20.66 -6.29 3.46
C ALA A 88 -19.68 -5.13 3.19
N VAL A 89 -19.83 -4.48 2.04
CA VAL A 89 -19.07 -3.30 1.63
C VAL A 89 -19.86 -2.06 2.01
N LEU A 90 -19.21 -1.14 2.71
CA LEU A 90 -19.81 0.14 3.12
C LEU A 90 -19.59 1.22 2.04
N SER A 91 -20.47 2.21 1.99
CA SER A 91 -20.28 3.41 1.15
C SER A 91 -19.13 4.26 1.69
N TRP A 92 -18.23 4.67 0.80
CA TRP A 92 -17.11 5.56 1.10
C TRP A 92 -17.13 6.75 0.15
N PRO A 93 -16.82 7.99 0.56
CA PRO A 93 -16.54 8.41 1.93
C PRO A 93 -17.78 8.32 2.82
N ASP A 94 -17.60 7.85 4.04
CA ASP A 94 -18.60 7.96 5.10
C ASP A 94 -18.64 9.42 5.61
N PRO A 95 -19.79 10.12 5.61
CA PRO A 95 -19.86 11.54 5.99
C PRO A 95 -19.50 11.85 7.45
N GLN A 96 -19.68 10.89 8.37
CA GLN A 96 -19.34 11.09 9.79
C GLN A 96 -17.84 10.87 10.02
N ARG A 97 -17.26 9.85 9.39
CA ARG A 97 -15.83 9.52 9.52
C ARG A 97 -14.95 10.39 8.63
N HIS A 98 -15.48 10.89 7.53
CA HIS A 98 -14.75 11.65 6.51
C HIS A 98 -15.48 12.96 6.15
N PRO A 99 -15.77 13.84 7.12
CA PRO A 99 -16.54 15.06 6.88
C PRO A 99 -15.85 16.06 5.95
N ARG A 100 -14.55 15.87 5.67
CA ARG A 100 -13.76 16.71 4.77
C ARG A 100 -13.65 16.14 3.35
N LEU A 101 -14.09 14.89 3.12
CA LEU A 101 -13.93 14.21 1.83
C LEU A 101 -15.21 14.27 1.02
N HIS A 102 -15.17 15.02 -0.07
CA HIS A 102 -16.23 15.11 -1.05
C HIS A 102 -15.64 15.00 -2.44
N TYR A 103 -16.08 14.01 -3.22
CA TYR A 103 -15.67 13.84 -4.60
C TYR A 103 -16.87 14.03 -5.53
N PRO A 104 -16.69 14.67 -6.69
CA PRO A 104 -17.76 14.86 -7.68
C PRO A 104 -18.07 13.59 -8.48
N VAL A 105 -17.42 12.46 -8.16
CA VAL A 105 -17.60 11.17 -8.82
C VAL A 105 -18.26 10.18 -7.86
N ALA A 106 -19.03 9.25 -8.41
CA ALA A 106 -19.51 8.11 -7.64
C ALA A 106 -18.33 7.22 -7.22
N THR A 107 -18.43 6.68 -6.02
CA THR A 107 -17.43 5.81 -5.40
C THR A 107 -17.99 4.40 -5.13
N GLY A 108 -19.05 4.04 -5.86
CA GLY A 108 -19.71 2.75 -5.79
C GLY A 108 -20.69 2.62 -4.63
N ASP A 109 -21.78 1.90 -4.88
CA ASP A 109 -22.82 1.66 -3.88
C ASP A 109 -22.38 0.64 -2.83
N ALA A 110 -22.96 0.70 -1.64
CA ALA A 110 -22.81 -0.35 -0.64
C ALA A 110 -23.24 -1.73 -1.19
N SER A 111 -22.72 -2.80 -0.58
CA SER A 111 -23.12 -4.17 -0.89
C SER A 111 -23.29 -4.94 0.39
N GLU A 112 -24.45 -5.55 0.63
CA GLU A 112 -24.69 -6.32 1.86
C GLU A 112 -23.85 -7.61 1.93
N LYS A 113 -23.48 -8.17 0.77
CA LYS A 113 -22.78 -9.45 0.67
C LYS A 113 -21.28 -9.30 0.45
N GLY A 114 -20.86 -8.21 -0.21
CA GLY A 114 -19.49 -8.04 -0.71
C GLY A 114 -19.04 -9.18 -1.63
N TYR A 115 -17.75 -9.52 -1.55
CA TYR A 115 -17.08 -10.46 -2.44
C TYR A 115 -16.77 -11.78 -1.73
N TYR A 116 -17.78 -12.42 -1.15
CA TYR A 116 -17.61 -13.63 -0.33
C TYR A 116 -16.93 -14.78 -1.08
N TRP A 117 -17.08 -14.88 -2.40
CA TRP A 117 -16.43 -15.91 -3.22
C TRP A 117 -14.92 -15.68 -3.39
N LEU A 118 -14.43 -14.47 -3.09
CA LEU A 118 -13.02 -14.09 -3.10
C LEU A 118 -12.39 -14.13 -1.70
N ALA A 119 -13.11 -14.64 -0.69
CA ALA A 119 -12.61 -14.67 0.68
C ALA A 119 -11.34 -15.51 0.83
N TYR A 120 -11.13 -16.49 -0.06
CA TYR A 120 -9.98 -17.38 -0.07
C TYR A 120 -9.13 -17.33 -1.35
N ASP A 121 -9.26 -16.27 -2.15
CA ASP A 121 -8.42 -16.05 -3.33
C ASP A 121 -7.11 -15.35 -2.92
N PRO A 122 -5.92 -15.95 -3.16
CA PRO A 122 -4.63 -15.34 -2.84
C PRO A 122 -4.39 -13.98 -3.49
N LEU A 123 -4.92 -13.75 -4.69
CA LEU A 123 -4.80 -12.46 -5.39
C LEU A 123 -5.78 -11.41 -4.86
N ASN A 124 -6.57 -11.76 -3.85
CA ASN A 124 -7.35 -10.81 -3.06
C ASN A 124 -6.65 -10.44 -1.75
N TYR A 125 -5.48 -11.01 -1.44
CA TYR A 125 -4.80 -10.77 -0.17
C TYR A 125 -3.65 -9.77 -0.25
N ALA A 126 -3.46 -9.00 0.83
CA ALA A 126 -2.26 -8.20 1.04
C ALA A 126 -1.95 -8.04 2.54
N ALA A 127 -0.69 -8.13 2.93
CA ALA A 127 -0.22 -7.78 4.27
C ALA A 127 -0.29 -6.26 4.46
N SER A 128 -1.08 -5.80 5.42
CA SER A 128 -1.24 -4.38 5.73
C SER A 128 -1.12 -4.15 7.24
N CYS A 129 -0.67 -2.97 7.65
CA CYS A 129 -0.62 -2.67 9.09
C CYS A 129 -2.02 -2.41 9.64
N LYS A 130 -2.20 -2.63 10.94
CA LYS A 130 -3.47 -2.40 11.67
C LYS A 130 -4.09 -1.04 11.40
N VAL A 131 -3.28 0.01 11.32
CA VAL A 131 -3.79 1.37 11.03
C VAL A 131 -4.43 1.43 9.65
N CYS A 132 -3.72 1.00 8.60
CA CYS A 132 -4.26 1.07 7.24
C CYS A 132 -5.47 0.13 7.08
N ASN A 133 -5.45 -1.03 7.73
CA ASN A 133 -6.54 -1.99 7.62
C ASN A 133 -7.76 -1.64 8.48
N THR A 134 -7.57 -1.58 9.79
CA THR A 134 -8.62 -1.48 10.80
C THR A 134 -9.15 -0.06 10.95
N THR A 135 -8.35 0.98 10.74
CA THR A 135 -8.81 2.37 10.89
C THR A 135 -9.37 2.92 9.59
N PHE A 136 -8.60 2.79 8.51
CA PHE A 136 -8.89 3.39 7.20
C PHE A 136 -9.72 2.46 6.31
N LYS A 137 -9.16 1.32 5.90
CA LYS A 137 -9.80 0.47 4.87
C LYS A 137 -11.13 -0.12 5.32
N LEU A 138 -11.19 -0.69 6.54
CA LEU A 138 -12.37 -1.39 7.06
C LEU A 138 -12.99 -2.29 5.97
N ASN A 139 -14.29 -2.14 5.73
CA ASN A 139 -15.00 -2.79 4.64
C ASN A 139 -15.34 -1.79 3.53
N TYR A 140 -14.57 -0.72 3.36
CA TYR A 140 -14.72 0.19 2.22
C TYR A 140 -13.98 -0.36 1.00
N PHE A 141 -14.58 -0.19 -0.17
CA PHE A 141 -13.97 -0.53 -1.45
C PHE A 141 -14.54 0.39 -2.53
N PRO A 142 -13.98 1.60 -2.68
CA PRO A 142 -14.49 2.57 -3.62
C PRO A 142 -14.14 2.18 -5.06
N ILE A 143 -15.15 2.26 -5.93
CA ILE A 143 -15.07 1.87 -7.34
C ILE A 143 -15.72 2.95 -8.21
N GLY A 144 -15.20 3.17 -9.43
CA GLY A 144 -15.70 4.19 -10.35
C GLY A 144 -16.86 3.74 -11.23
N ALA A 145 -17.15 2.44 -11.26
CA ALA A 145 -18.21 1.83 -12.08
C ALA A 145 -19.05 0.84 -11.26
N ALA A 146 -19.95 0.12 -11.93
CA ALA A 146 -20.76 -0.90 -11.30
C ALA A 146 -19.90 -2.03 -10.72
N ARG A 147 -20.36 -2.61 -9.60
CA ARG A 147 -19.77 -3.84 -9.06
C ARG A 147 -19.84 -4.94 -10.11
N GLY A 148 -18.79 -5.75 -10.19
CA GLY A 148 -18.69 -6.83 -11.16
C GLY A 148 -19.72 -7.93 -10.90
N ALA A 149 -19.89 -8.80 -11.90
CA ALA A 149 -20.83 -9.90 -11.83
C ALA A 149 -20.55 -10.82 -10.63
N LEU A 150 -21.63 -11.34 -10.03
CA LEU A 150 -21.54 -12.31 -8.94
C LEU A 150 -20.71 -13.52 -9.38
N LEU A 151 -19.81 -13.98 -8.50
CA LEU A 151 -18.89 -15.11 -8.75
C LEU A 151 -17.87 -14.89 -9.88
N ALA A 152 -17.75 -13.69 -10.44
CA ALA A 152 -16.73 -13.41 -11.44
C ALA A 152 -15.31 -13.58 -10.84
N PRO A 153 -14.37 -14.19 -11.59
CA PRO A 153 -12.98 -14.28 -11.16
C PRO A 153 -12.35 -12.88 -11.13
N ILE A 154 -11.32 -12.69 -10.31
CA ILE A 154 -10.65 -11.39 -10.13
C ILE A 154 -10.23 -10.75 -11.46
N ALA A 155 -9.73 -11.56 -12.39
CA ALA A 155 -9.33 -11.11 -13.73
C ALA A 155 -10.44 -10.38 -14.50
N ASN A 156 -11.71 -10.69 -14.21
CA ASN A 156 -12.88 -10.11 -14.87
C ASN A 156 -13.49 -8.94 -14.09
N LEU A 157 -12.92 -8.57 -12.93
CA LEU A 157 -13.43 -7.48 -12.08
C LEU A 157 -12.74 -6.14 -12.36
N GLY A 158 -11.90 -6.04 -13.40
CA GLY A 158 -11.22 -4.79 -13.78
C GLY A 158 -12.19 -3.67 -14.22
N SER A 159 -13.36 -4.04 -14.75
CA SER A 159 -14.38 -3.08 -15.19
C SER A 159 -15.02 -2.28 -14.04
N GLU A 160 -14.83 -2.70 -12.79
CA GLU A 160 -15.26 -1.94 -11.60
C GLU A 160 -14.53 -0.60 -11.49
N GLN A 161 -13.34 -0.47 -12.10
CA GLN A 161 -12.49 0.71 -11.99
C GLN A 161 -12.20 1.04 -10.51
N ALA A 162 -11.62 0.08 -9.79
CA ALA A 162 -11.28 0.27 -8.38
C ALA A 162 -10.39 1.49 -8.19
N PHE A 163 -10.78 2.39 -7.29
CA PHE A 163 -9.95 3.57 -7.00
C PHE A 163 -8.68 3.19 -6.25
N LEU A 164 -8.75 2.18 -5.38
CA LEU A 164 -7.57 1.64 -4.70
C LEU A 164 -6.66 0.88 -5.67
N CYS A 165 -5.37 0.80 -5.35
CA CYS A 165 -4.37 0.08 -6.14
C CYS A 165 -3.99 -1.23 -5.43
N TYR A 166 -4.07 -2.36 -6.14
CA TYR A 166 -3.57 -3.66 -5.67
C TYR A 166 -2.21 -3.94 -6.32
N PRO A 167 -1.10 -3.90 -5.57
CA PRO A 167 0.24 -3.87 -6.16
C PRO A 167 0.96 -5.22 -6.19
N ILE A 168 0.28 -6.33 -5.93
CA ILE A 168 0.93 -7.65 -5.80
C ILE A 168 0.66 -8.48 -7.05
N GLY A 169 1.72 -8.95 -7.70
CA GLY A 169 1.66 -9.82 -8.86
C GLY A 169 2.39 -9.29 -10.10
N ALA A 170 2.70 -10.17 -11.03
CA ALA A 170 3.41 -9.84 -12.27
C ALA A 170 2.67 -8.78 -13.11
N GLN A 171 1.36 -8.93 -13.24
CA GLN A 171 0.46 -8.02 -13.97
C GLN A 171 -0.20 -6.98 -13.07
N ALA A 172 0.26 -6.82 -11.83
CA ALA A 172 -0.26 -5.78 -10.94
C ALA A 172 0.09 -4.39 -11.47
N GLU A 173 -0.81 -3.46 -11.24
CA GLU A 173 -0.56 -2.04 -11.48
C GLU A 173 0.55 -1.54 -10.56
N ASP A 174 1.38 -0.62 -11.06
CA ASP A 174 2.40 0.03 -10.26
C ASP A 174 1.82 1.26 -9.54
N PRO A 175 1.76 1.29 -8.19
CA PRO A 175 1.30 2.47 -7.46
C PRO A 175 2.14 3.73 -7.73
N GLU A 176 3.40 3.59 -8.16
CA GLU A 176 4.24 4.73 -8.54
C GLU A 176 3.77 5.42 -9.83
N GLU A 177 2.84 4.83 -10.59
CA GLU A 177 2.13 5.50 -11.68
C GLU A 177 0.98 6.40 -11.20
N LEU A 178 0.53 6.25 -9.95
CA LEU A 178 -0.61 6.97 -9.38
C LEU A 178 -0.19 7.97 -8.29
N ILE A 179 0.79 7.60 -7.47
CA ILE A 179 1.28 8.40 -6.34
C ILE A 179 2.79 8.56 -6.43
N THR A 180 3.25 9.80 -6.28
CA THR A 180 4.65 10.15 -6.05
C THR A 180 4.78 10.97 -4.77
N PHE A 181 5.97 11.52 -4.50
CA PHE A 181 6.23 12.28 -3.30
C PHE A 181 6.96 13.57 -3.60
N VAL A 182 6.59 14.61 -2.86
CA VAL A 182 7.34 15.86 -2.74
C VAL A 182 7.74 15.98 -1.28
N ALA A 183 9.04 15.95 -1.01
CA ALA A 183 9.57 15.74 0.34
C ALA A 183 8.92 14.52 1.00
N THR A 184 8.17 14.72 2.09
CA THR A 184 7.48 13.65 2.82
C THR A 184 6.00 13.51 2.45
N VAL A 185 5.48 14.41 1.61
CA VAL A 185 4.06 14.53 1.25
C VAL A 185 3.78 13.69 0.02
N ALA A 186 2.82 12.79 0.12
CA ALA A 186 2.33 12.03 -1.03
C ALA A 186 1.49 12.94 -1.92
N VAL A 187 1.72 12.89 -3.23
CA VAL A 187 0.96 13.66 -4.24
C VAL A 187 0.61 12.77 -5.43
N PRO A 188 -0.48 13.04 -6.16
CA PRO A 188 -0.73 12.34 -7.41
C PRO A 188 0.40 12.57 -8.42
N THR A 189 0.68 11.58 -9.27
CA THR A 189 1.70 11.69 -10.32
C THR A 189 1.29 12.62 -11.45
N GLN A 190 0.00 12.68 -11.76
CA GLN A 190 -0.56 13.49 -12.82
C GLN A 190 -1.10 14.81 -12.25
N ALA A 191 -1.00 15.90 -13.03
CA ALA A 191 -1.51 17.21 -12.64
C ALA A 191 -3.05 17.28 -12.72
N ASP A 192 -3.66 16.55 -13.65
CA ASP A 192 -5.10 16.53 -13.95
C ASP A 192 -5.61 15.12 -14.36
N GLY A 193 -6.91 15.03 -14.65
CA GLY A 193 -7.53 13.83 -15.21
C GLY A 193 -7.80 12.67 -14.24
N PRO A 194 -8.30 11.53 -14.76
CA PRO A 194 -8.74 10.39 -13.95
C PRO A 194 -7.64 9.75 -13.10
N ARG A 195 -6.41 9.69 -13.62
CA ARG A 195 -5.26 9.15 -12.87
C ARG A 195 -4.87 10.04 -11.68
N ARG A 196 -4.91 11.37 -11.83
CA ARG A 196 -4.74 12.30 -10.69
C ARG A 196 -5.80 12.05 -9.62
N LEU A 197 -7.07 12.01 -10.02
CA LEU A 197 -8.19 11.78 -9.09
C LEU A 197 -8.00 10.47 -8.33
N ARG A 198 -7.62 9.40 -9.03
CA ARG A 198 -7.37 8.09 -8.42
C ARG A 198 -6.20 8.13 -7.42
N GLY A 199 -5.09 8.77 -7.79
CA GLY A 199 -3.96 8.98 -6.87
C GLY A 199 -4.38 9.77 -5.61
N GLN A 200 -5.17 10.83 -5.79
CA GLN A 200 -5.69 11.65 -4.70
C GLN A 200 -6.61 10.83 -3.77
N ILE A 201 -7.53 10.04 -4.33
CA ILE A 201 -8.40 9.16 -3.55
C ILE A 201 -7.56 8.17 -2.72
N ILE A 202 -6.52 7.55 -3.27
CA ILE A 202 -5.67 6.63 -2.50
C ILE A 202 -4.95 7.36 -1.35
N ILE A 203 -4.44 8.57 -1.61
CA ILE A 203 -3.77 9.40 -0.60
C ILE A 203 -4.71 9.71 0.57
N ASP A 204 -5.92 10.17 0.26
CA ASP A 204 -6.93 10.58 1.25
C ASP A 204 -7.52 9.35 1.97
N PHE A 205 -7.81 8.28 1.22
CA PHE A 205 -8.38 7.04 1.75
C PHE A 205 -7.51 6.42 2.84
N PHE A 206 -6.18 6.45 2.69
CA PHE A 206 -5.26 5.90 3.68
C PHE A 206 -4.65 6.96 4.62
N GLY A 207 -5.13 8.22 4.57
CA GLY A 207 -4.56 9.33 5.34
C GLY A 207 -3.04 9.39 5.19
N LEU A 208 -2.53 9.27 3.96
CA LEU A 208 -1.09 9.22 3.70
C LEU A 208 -0.38 10.53 4.12
N ASN A 209 -1.13 11.62 4.23
CA ASN A 209 -0.64 12.95 4.61
C ASN A 209 -1.20 13.47 5.94
N ASP A 210 -2.15 12.76 6.58
CA ASP A 210 -2.70 13.17 7.89
C ASP A 210 -1.91 12.59 9.08
N ARG A 211 -1.01 11.63 8.82
CA ARG A 211 -0.32 10.86 9.86
C ARG A 211 1.08 11.40 10.11
N GLU A 212 1.25 12.18 11.18
CA GLU A 212 2.54 12.79 11.54
C GLU A 212 3.69 11.77 11.62
N GLN A 213 3.47 10.61 12.27
CA GLN A 213 4.52 9.60 12.38
C GLN A 213 4.95 9.05 11.00
N LEU A 214 4.03 9.01 10.04
CA LEU A 214 4.35 8.59 8.68
C LEU A 214 5.23 9.62 7.96
N HIS A 215 5.00 10.91 8.17
CA HIS A 215 5.90 11.96 7.70
C HIS A 215 7.27 11.86 8.37
N ARG A 216 7.33 11.61 9.68
CA ARG A 216 8.60 11.46 10.40
C ARG A 216 9.40 10.27 9.90
N ASP A 217 8.76 9.12 9.71
CA ASP A 217 9.42 7.92 9.19
C ASP A 217 9.98 8.17 7.77
N ARG A 218 9.24 8.86 6.90
CA ARG A 218 9.75 9.30 5.58
C ARG A 218 10.92 10.27 5.71
N ALA A 219 10.82 11.27 6.58
CA ALA A 219 11.87 12.26 6.82
C ALA A 219 13.18 11.62 7.32
N ARG A 220 13.09 10.62 8.22
CA ARG A 220 14.26 9.85 8.68
C ARG A 220 14.97 9.17 7.52
N MET A 221 14.21 8.61 6.58
CA MET A 221 14.80 7.98 5.40
C MET A 221 15.48 9.01 4.49
N LEU A 222 14.86 10.16 4.24
CA LEU A 222 15.51 11.22 3.46
C LEU A 222 16.77 11.76 4.16
N ALA A 223 16.71 11.96 5.47
CA ALA A 223 17.84 12.42 6.29
C ALA A 223 18.98 11.40 6.37
N LEU A 224 18.70 10.09 6.26
CA LEU A 224 19.70 9.04 6.19
C LEU A 224 20.54 9.11 4.90
N PHE A 225 19.91 9.36 3.75
CA PHE A 225 20.60 9.39 2.45
C PHE A 225 21.17 10.76 2.08
N GLY A 226 20.62 11.85 2.64
CA GLY A 226 21.01 13.22 2.31
C GLY A 226 22.51 13.52 2.43
N PRO A 227 23.21 13.16 3.54
CA PRO A 227 24.63 13.42 3.69
C PRO A 227 25.49 12.76 2.61
N ALA A 228 25.18 11.50 2.26
CA ALA A 228 25.88 10.78 1.19
C ALA A 228 25.67 11.45 -0.17
N LEU A 229 24.43 11.86 -0.48
CA LEU A 229 24.11 12.60 -1.71
C LEU A 229 24.82 13.95 -1.78
N LEU A 230 24.92 14.69 -0.66
CA LEU A 230 25.68 15.93 -0.56
C LEU A 230 27.17 15.71 -0.82
N ALA A 231 27.77 14.72 -0.15
CA ALA A 231 29.18 14.37 -0.33
C ALA A 231 29.47 13.98 -1.78
N GLN A 232 28.55 13.24 -2.42
CA GLN A 232 28.68 12.88 -3.84
C GLN A 232 28.67 14.14 -4.72
N ALA A 233 27.72 15.05 -4.49
CA ALA A 233 27.62 16.30 -5.25
C ALA A 233 28.84 17.23 -5.06
N GLN A 234 29.54 17.12 -3.92
CA GLN A 234 30.74 17.89 -3.60
C GLN A 234 32.04 17.21 -4.06
N GLY A 235 31.97 15.98 -4.59
CA GLY A 235 33.16 15.20 -4.96
C GLY A 235 33.94 14.64 -3.76
N THR A 236 33.30 14.54 -2.58
CA THR A 236 33.91 14.09 -1.32
C THR A 236 33.32 12.79 -0.78
N ALA A 237 32.40 12.15 -1.52
CA ALA A 237 31.78 10.88 -1.14
C ALA A 237 32.82 9.77 -0.95
N SER A 238 32.69 9.05 0.16
CA SER A 238 33.40 7.81 0.41
C SER A 238 32.81 6.64 -0.41
N GLU A 239 33.53 5.52 -0.47
CA GLU A 239 32.99 4.27 -1.07
C GLU A 239 31.69 3.81 -0.37
N SER A 240 31.60 3.98 0.95
CA SER A 240 30.38 3.66 1.71
C SER A 240 29.21 4.58 1.36
N ASP A 241 29.46 5.86 1.06
CA ASP A 241 28.41 6.80 0.63
C ASP A 241 27.86 6.37 -0.73
N LEU A 242 28.75 6.04 -1.67
CA LEU A 242 28.35 5.55 -2.99
C LEU A 242 27.57 4.23 -2.90
N ALA A 243 28.01 3.31 -2.05
CA ALA A 243 27.31 2.06 -1.77
C ALA A 243 25.93 2.30 -1.14
N LEU A 244 25.80 3.28 -0.23
CA LEU A 244 24.53 3.67 0.36
C LEU A 244 23.59 4.23 -0.72
N ILE A 245 24.04 5.20 -1.52
CA ILE A 245 23.25 5.81 -2.61
C ILE A 245 22.77 4.77 -3.64
N ALA A 246 23.61 3.77 -3.93
CA ALA A 246 23.25 2.67 -4.82
C ALA A 246 22.06 1.85 -4.30
N ARG A 247 21.87 1.77 -2.97
CA ARG A 247 20.78 1.01 -2.34
C ARG A 247 19.47 1.79 -2.21
N MET A 248 19.49 3.11 -2.40
CA MET A 248 18.35 4.01 -2.14
C MET A 248 17.05 3.65 -2.88
N THR A 249 17.15 2.94 -4.02
CA THR A 249 15.98 2.51 -4.81
C THR A 249 15.51 1.10 -4.49
N GLN A 250 16.18 0.38 -3.58
CA GLN A 250 15.85 -1.00 -3.25
C GLN A 250 14.45 -1.09 -2.63
N PRO A 251 13.64 -2.09 -3.05
CA PRO A 251 12.23 -2.20 -2.62
C PRO A 251 12.07 -2.61 -1.15
N ASN A 252 13.12 -3.16 -0.51
CA ASN A 252 13.09 -3.57 0.89
C ASN A 252 13.26 -2.41 1.87
N LEU A 253 13.58 -1.20 1.39
CA LEU A 253 13.67 -0.04 2.28
C LEU A 253 12.27 0.43 2.69
N PRO A 254 12.07 0.91 3.93
CA PRO A 254 10.84 1.61 4.30
C PRO A 254 10.64 2.81 3.38
N HIS A 255 9.38 3.04 3.01
CA HIS A 255 8.99 4.19 2.17
C HIS A 255 9.78 4.29 0.84
N SER A 256 10.03 3.15 0.18
CA SER A 256 10.76 3.09 -1.09
C SER A 256 10.22 4.05 -2.14
N GLY A 257 8.90 4.19 -2.29
CA GLY A 257 8.32 5.15 -3.25
C GLY A 257 8.72 6.61 -2.96
N CYS A 258 8.80 6.97 -1.67
CA CYS A 258 9.26 8.30 -1.23
C CYS A 258 10.76 8.51 -1.51
N LEU A 259 11.58 7.49 -1.24
CA LEU A 259 13.01 7.54 -1.54
C LEU A 259 13.29 7.62 -3.04
N ARG A 260 12.57 6.84 -3.86
CA ARG A 260 12.70 6.90 -5.33
C ARG A 260 12.34 8.28 -5.86
N ALA A 261 11.26 8.89 -5.36
CA ALA A 261 10.89 10.26 -5.70
C ALA A 261 11.96 11.27 -5.29
N TYR A 262 12.51 11.15 -4.08
CA TYR A 262 13.57 12.04 -3.63
C TYR A 262 14.87 11.89 -4.44
N LYS A 263 15.24 10.67 -4.85
CA LYS A 263 16.38 10.43 -5.75
C LYS A 263 16.19 11.07 -7.12
N ARG A 264 14.98 10.97 -7.69
CA ARG A 264 14.64 11.67 -8.95
C ARG A 264 14.75 13.18 -8.79
N LEU A 265 14.17 13.72 -7.73
CA LEU A 265 14.25 15.15 -7.44
C LEU A 265 15.70 15.64 -7.30
N TRP A 266 16.58 14.86 -6.67
CA TRP A 266 18.00 15.22 -6.59
C TRP A 266 18.68 15.35 -7.95
N ALA A 267 18.29 14.52 -8.92
CA ALA A 267 18.81 14.57 -10.28
C ALA A 267 18.20 15.73 -11.11
N GLU A 268 16.95 16.09 -10.85
CA GLU A 268 16.19 17.10 -11.61
C GLU A 268 16.35 18.52 -11.05
N ASP A 269 16.35 18.68 -9.72
CA ASP A 269 16.52 19.94 -8.99
C ASP A 269 17.27 19.69 -7.68
N ALA A 270 18.60 19.63 -7.78
CA ALA A 270 19.47 19.37 -6.64
C ALA A 270 19.36 20.45 -5.54
N GLU A 271 19.06 21.71 -5.89
CA GLU A 271 18.95 22.78 -4.90
C GLU A 271 17.70 22.63 -4.04
N LEU A 272 16.55 22.32 -4.67
CA LEU A 272 15.35 21.99 -3.93
C LEU A 272 15.54 20.72 -3.09
N ALA A 273 16.17 19.68 -3.65
CA ALA A 273 16.43 18.44 -2.91
C ALA A 273 17.29 18.68 -1.66
N LYS A 274 18.34 19.51 -1.74
CA LYS A 274 19.17 19.91 -0.59
C LYS A 274 18.36 20.65 0.48
N ARG A 275 17.49 21.59 0.09
CA ARG A 275 16.60 22.30 1.05
C ARG A 275 15.66 21.33 1.75
N ILE A 276 15.05 20.41 1.00
CA ILE A 276 14.17 19.36 1.55
C ILE A 276 14.93 18.46 2.53
N PHE A 277 16.17 18.08 2.22
CA PHE A 277 17.00 17.31 3.14
C PHE A 277 17.17 18.03 4.48
N GLU A 278 17.57 19.31 4.48
CA GLU A 278 17.77 20.05 5.72
C GLU A 278 16.47 20.20 6.52
N GLN A 279 15.35 20.46 5.85
CA GLN A 279 14.04 20.47 6.51
C GLN A 279 13.69 19.10 7.12
N CYS A 280 13.91 17.99 6.39
CA CYS A 280 13.65 16.64 6.88
C CYS A 280 14.53 16.27 8.07
N ARG A 281 15.80 16.69 8.05
CA ARG A 281 16.76 16.47 9.14
C ARG A 281 16.32 17.13 10.45
N LEU A 282 15.72 18.32 10.38
CA LEU A 282 15.13 18.98 11.54
C LEU A 282 13.79 18.34 11.94
N TYR A 283 12.93 18.10 10.95
CA TYR A 283 11.59 17.57 11.17
C TYR A 283 11.57 16.18 11.81
N MET A 284 12.50 15.30 11.44
CA MET A 284 12.48 13.90 11.89
C MET A 284 12.56 13.72 13.41
N LEU A 285 13.03 14.75 14.13
CA LEU A 285 13.16 14.80 15.60
C LEU A 285 12.22 15.84 16.25
N SER A 286 11.35 16.49 15.48
CA SER A 286 10.53 17.58 16.01
C SER A 286 9.39 17.09 16.91
N GLU A 287 8.73 18.03 17.59
CA GLU A 287 7.57 17.73 18.44
C GLU A 287 6.29 17.51 17.61
N ALA A 288 5.31 16.82 18.21
CA ALA A 288 3.99 16.64 17.63
C ALA A 288 3.35 17.98 17.23
N GLY A 289 2.61 18.00 16.12
CA GLY A 289 2.01 19.22 15.57
C GLY A 289 2.93 20.07 14.68
N THR A 290 4.21 19.69 14.53
CA THR A 290 5.08 20.35 13.54
C THR A 290 4.56 20.08 12.12
N PRO A 291 4.42 21.10 11.25
CA PRO A 291 4.07 20.89 9.85
C PRO A 291 5.13 20.07 9.09
N PRO A 292 4.74 19.20 8.15
CA PRO A 292 5.69 18.41 7.38
C PRO A 292 6.56 19.29 6.46
N PRO A 293 7.78 18.82 6.09
CA PRO A 293 8.64 19.49 5.13
C PRO A 293 7.94 19.74 3.79
N GLY A 294 8.19 20.89 3.18
CA GLY A 294 7.54 21.37 1.95
C GLY A 294 8.51 22.04 0.97
N VAL A 295 7.99 22.36 -0.22
CA VAL A 295 8.71 23.09 -1.28
C VAL A 295 8.70 24.58 -1.02
#